data_AF-A0A5N6QD56-F1
#
_entry.id   AF-A0A5N6QD56-F1
#
_cell.length_a   1.000
_cell.length_b   1.000
_cell.length_c   1.000
_cell.angle_alpha   90.00
_cell.angle_beta   90.00
_cell.angle_gamma   90.00
#
_symmetry.space_group_name_H-M   'P 1'
#
loop_
_entity.id
_entity.type
_entity.pdbx_description
1 polymer ?
#
loop_
_entity_poly.entity_id
_entity_poly.type
_entity_poly.pdbx_seq_one_letter_code
_entity_poly.pdbx_strand_id
1 'polypeptide(L)'
;MGGSKENRHTPGLEHWSIVVKDGKALKKEWRTETPIPCGGPHRSGDCLPGACVVVNDQLFVIGGQEGDFMAKPGSPIFKCSRRLEVVYADVYMLDDENKWKVLPPMPKPNSHIKCAWVIVNNSIIITGGTTEKHPVNKRMILVGEVFQFHLDSLV
;
A
#
# COMPACT_ATOMS: atom_id res chain seq x y z
N MET A 1 -3.31 8.59 -1.75
CA MET A 1 -2.61 8.08 -0.54
C MET A 1 -1.12 7.97 -0.85
N GLY A 2 -0.27 8.00 0.20
CA GLY A 2 1.16 8.32 0.14
C GLY A 2 2.05 7.31 -0.58
N GLY A 3 2.04 7.35 -1.92
CA GLY A 3 2.94 6.60 -2.80
C GLY A 3 4.40 7.03 -2.68
N SER A 4 5.12 7.08 -3.81
CA SER A 4 6.46 7.71 -3.83
C SER A 4 6.37 9.23 -3.98
N LYS A 5 7.30 9.95 -3.36
CA LYS A 5 7.56 11.37 -3.67
C LYS A 5 8.12 11.53 -5.07
N GLU A 6 8.30 12.78 -5.52
CA GLU A 6 8.75 13.14 -6.87
C GLU A 6 10.07 12.48 -7.30
N ASN A 7 10.97 12.20 -6.36
CA ASN A 7 12.23 11.50 -6.64
C ASN A 7 12.04 9.99 -6.94
N ARG A 8 10.79 9.52 -6.88
CA ARG A 8 10.31 8.16 -7.13
C ARG A 8 10.76 7.11 -6.10
N HIS A 9 11.52 7.54 -5.10
CA HIS A 9 12.20 6.67 -4.14
C HIS A 9 11.72 6.86 -2.71
N THR A 10 11.61 8.12 -2.26
CA THR A 10 11.24 8.45 -0.89
C THR A 10 9.75 8.19 -0.67
N PRO A 11 9.36 7.45 0.37
CA PRO A 11 7.97 7.31 0.77
C PRO A 11 7.27 8.65 1.01
N GLY A 12 6.12 8.85 0.40
CA GLY A 12 5.17 9.91 0.74
C GLY A 12 4.28 9.45 1.89
N LEU A 13 4.04 10.28 2.89
CA LEU A 13 3.16 9.92 4.03
C LEU A 13 1.77 10.54 3.91
N GLU A 14 1.53 11.25 2.82
CA GLU A 14 0.38 12.11 2.68
C GLU A 14 -0.90 11.28 2.42
N HIS A 15 -1.95 11.61 3.16
CA HIS A 15 -3.28 11.00 3.04
C HIS A 15 -4.27 12.12 2.75
N TRP A 16 -5.11 11.92 1.74
CA TRP A 16 -6.16 12.84 1.38
C TRP A 16 -7.47 12.12 1.14
N SER A 17 -8.57 12.80 1.43
CA SER A 17 -9.93 12.34 1.14
C SER A 17 -10.69 13.39 0.34
N ILE A 18 -11.66 12.94 -0.45
CA ILE A 18 -12.65 13.80 -1.09
C ILE A 18 -14.02 13.14 -0.92
N VAL A 19 -14.99 13.93 -0.47
CA VAL A 19 -16.35 13.42 -0.26
C VAL A 19 -17.06 13.38 -1.61
N VAL A 20 -17.58 12.21 -1.98
CA VAL A 20 -18.32 11.99 -3.23
C VAL A 20 -19.72 11.51 -2.89
N LYS A 21 -20.74 12.09 -3.54
CA LYS A 21 -22.13 11.66 -3.46
C LYS A 21 -22.73 11.69 -4.86
N ASP A 22 -23.45 10.64 -5.24
CA ASP A 22 -24.11 10.52 -6.55
C ASP A 22 -23.14 10.73 -7.72
N GLY A 23 -21.91 10.21 -7.60
CA GLY A 23 -20.85 10.34 -8.61
C GLY A 23 -20.23 11.73 -8.71
N LYS A 24 -20.58 12.67 -7.82
CA LYS A 24 -20.06 14.04 -7.81
C LYS A 24 -19.31 14.34 -6.52
N ALA A 25 -18.16 15.00 -6.64
CA ALA A 25 -17.46 15.53 -5.48
C ALA A 25 -18.31 16.64 -4.83
N LEU A 26 -18.55 16.53 -3.52
CA LEU A 26 -19.29 17.54 -2.75
C LEU A 26 -18.43 18.77 -2.41
N LYS A 27 -17.10 18.60 -2.43
CA LYS A 27 -16.12 19.67 -2.21
C LYS A 27 -15.23 19.80 -3.45
N LYS A 28 -14.74 21.01 -3.69
CA LYS A 28 -13.79 21.30 -4.80
C LYS A 28 -12.34 20.97 -4.45
N GLU A 29 -12.04 20.83 -3.17
CA GLU A 29 -10.69 20.64 -2.66
C GLU A 29 -10.59 19.31 -1.91
N TRP A 30 -9.43 18.68 -2.04
CA TRP A 30 -9.05 17.51 -1.25
C TRP A 30 -8.79 17.92 0.19
N ARG A 31 -9.29 17.13 1.14
CA ARG A 31 -8.99 17.29 2.56
C ARG A 31 -7.73 16.52 2.89
N THR A 32 -6.80 17.15 3.61
CA THR A 32 -5.68 16.45 4.25
C THR A 32 -6.17 15.66 5.45
N GLU A 33 -5.81 14.39 5.51
CA GLU A 33 -6.14 13.45 6.58
C GLU A 33 -4.88 13.08 7.38
N THR A 34 -5.06 12.28 8.43
CA THR A 34 -3.94 11.76 9.25
C THR A 34 -2.93 11.02 8.36
N PRO A 35 -1.63 11.42 8.37
CA PRO A 35 -0.59 10.80 7.57
C PRO A 35 -0.49 9.30 7.80
N ILE A 36 -0.21 8.53 6.75
CA ILE A 36 -0.01 7.08 6.87
C ILE A 36 1.27 6.78 7.66
N PRO A 37 1.31 5.72 8.51
CA PRO A 37 2.48 5.41 9.32
C PRO A 37 3.73 5.09 8.49
N CYS A 38 3.52 4.40 7.37
CA CYS A 38 4.58 4.09 6.42
C CYS A 38 4.01 4.16 5.01
N GLY A 39 4.61 5.04 4.20
CA GLY A 39 4.22 5.23 2.82
C GLY A 39 4.96 4.34 1.85
N GLY A 40 5.12 4.85 0.64
CA GLY A 40 5.85 4.18 -0.42
C GLY A 40 4.92 3.62 -1.46
N PRO A 41 5.48 3.31 -2.64
CA PRO A 41 4.69 2.71 -3.68
C PRO A 41 4.28 1.32 -3.18
N HIS A 42 3.37 0.71 -3.89
CA HIS A 42 2.89 -0.61 -3.53
C HIS A 42 2.08 -0.66 -2.22
N ARG A 43 1.65 0.48 -1.64
CA ARG A 43 0.80 0.54 -0.44
C ARG A 43 -0.62 1.03 -0.69
N SER A 44 -0.82 1.97 -1.62
CA SER A 44 -2.08 2.70 -1.79
C SER A 44 -2.23 3.37 -3.16
N GLY A 45 -3.45 3.82 -3.55
CA GLY A 45 -3.71 4.47 -4.85
C GLY A 45 -3.55 5.98 -4.88
N ASP A 46 -3.21 6.65 -5.99
CA ASP A 46 -3.12 6.26 -7.40
C ASP A 46 -1.68 6.02 -7.90
N CYS A 47 -1.51 5.24 -8.98
CA CYS A 47 -0.29 4.48 -9.36
C CYS A 47 0.00 3.23 -8.48
N LEU A 48 -1.07 2.81 -7.81
CA LEU A 48 -1.38 1.69 -6.92
C LEU A 48 -0.63 0.35 -7.09
N PRO A 49 -0.01 -0.10 -6.00
CA PRO A 49 0.35 -1.52 -5.84
C PRO A 49 0.25 -2.17 -4.43
N GLY A 50 -0.61 -1.68 -3.53
CA GLY A 50 -0.92 -2.30 -2.21
C GLY A 50 -2.41 -2.49 -2.01
N ALA A 51 -2.81 -3.26 -1.00
CA ALA A 51 -4.23 -3.44 -0.68
C ALA A 51 -4.69 -2.32 0.28
N CYS A 52 -5.48 -1.38 -0.24
CA CYS A 52 -6.30 -0.48 0.57
C CYS A 52 -7.71 -1.06 0.60
N VAL A 53 -8.14 -1.51 1.78
CA VAL A 53 -9.42 -2.19 1.97
C VAL A 53 -10.27 -1.36 2.91
N VAL A 54 -11.48 -1.02 2.50
CA VAL A 54 -12.48 -0.43 3.40
C VAL A 54 -13.48 -1.51 3.77
N VAL A 55 -13.60 -1.79 5.06
CA VAL A 55 -14.53 -2.78 5.62
C VAL A 55 -14.91 -2.35 7.03
N ASN A 56 -16.18 -2.50 7.40
CA ASN A 56 -16.71 -2.12 8.72
C ASN A 56 -16.35 -0.67 9.13
N ASP A 57 -16.48 0.27 8.20
CA ASP A 57 -16.13 1.70 8.36
C ASP A 57 -14.67 1.99 8.75
N GLN A 58 -13.78 1.01 8.59
CA GLN A 58 -12.36 1.11 8.84
C GLN A 58 -11.57 1.01 7.52
N LEU A 59 -10.43 1.71 7.45
CA LEU A 59 -9.52 1.66 6.31
C LEU A 59 -8.26 0.87 6.69
N PHE A 60 -8.02 -0.23 5.99
CA PHE A 60 -6.83 -1.06 6.14
C PHE A 60 -5.83 -0.78 5.03
N VAL A 61 -4.55 -0.74 5.39
CA VAL A 61 -3.40 -0.67 4.48
C VAL A 61 -2.52 -1.88 4.75
N ILE A 62 -2.39 -2.76 3.76
CA ILE A 62 -1.73 -4.06 3.91
C ILE A 62 -0.56 -4.20 2.93
N GLY A 63 0.60 -4.57 3.45
CA GLY A 63 1.79 -4.90 2.67
C GLY A 63 2.39 -3.70 1.93
N GLY A 64 3.14 -3.96 0.87
CA GLY A 64 3.63 -2.96 -0.06
C GLY A 64 5.14 -2.85 -0.16
N GLN A 65 5.66 -1.72 -0.64
CA GLN A 65 7.05 -1.64 -1.07
C GLN A 65 7.68 -0.27 -0.84
N GLU A 66 9.00 -0.25 -0.72
CA GLU A 66 9.82 0.95 -0.81
C GLU A 66 10.97 0.72 -1.78
N GLY A 67 11.43 1.79 -2.44
CA GLY A 67 12.59 1.74 -3.30
C GLY A 67 12.26 1.63 -4.78
N ASP A 68 12.75 0.57 -5.43
CA ASP A 68 12.70 0.30 -6.88
C ASP A 68 13.64 1.17 -7.72
N PHE A 69 13.25 2.39 -8.07
CA PHE A 69 14.02 3.28 -8.93
C PHE A 69 14.03 4.70 -8.38
N MET A 70 15.20 5.33 -8.43
CA MET A 70 15.36 6.75 -8.09
C MET A 70 15.76 7.53 -9.33
N ALA A 71 15.12 8.68 -9.56
CA ALA A 71 15.49 9.58 -10.63
C ALA A 71 16.96 10.04 -10.47
N LYS A 72 17.72 10.07 -11.57
CA LYS A 72 19.08 10.64 -11.57
C LYS A 72 18.98 12.17 -11.69
N PRO A 73 19.48 12.94 -10.71
CA PRO A 73 19.46 14.40 -10.78
C PRO A 73 20.11 14.92 -12.06
N GLY A 74 19.45 15.85 -12.75
CA GLY A 74 19.97 16.48 -13.96
C GLY A 74 20.12 15.58 -15.18
N SER A 75 19.58 14.35 -15.17
CA SER A 75 19.65 13.47 -16.33
C SER A 75 18.89 14.07 -17.52
N PRO A 76 19.55 14.40 -18.64
CA PRO A 76 18.91 15.07 -19.79
C PRO A 76 17.88 14.19 -20.52
N ILE A 77 17.89 12.88 -20.26
CA ILE A 77 16.98 11.89 -20.83
C ILE A 77 16.23 11.08 -19.76
N PHE A 78 15.94 11.70 -18.60
CA PHE A 78 15.07 11.13 -17.55
C PHE A 78 15.44 9.72 -17.04
N LYS A 79 16.74 9.41 -16.93
CA LYS A 79 17.21 8.11 -16.42
C LYS A 79 16.92 7.95 -14.94
N CYS A 80 16.64 6.71 -14.55
CA CYS A 80 16.61 6.28 -13.16
C CYS A 80 17.75 5.31 -12.85
N SER A 81 18.18 5.26 -11.59
CA SER A 81 19.05 4.22 -11.04
C SER A 81 18.25 3.32 -10.13
N ARG A 82 18.46 2.02 -10.26
CA ARG A 82 17.85 1.04 -9.37
C ARG A 82 18.33 1.25 -7.93
N ARG A 83 17.42 1.15 -6.98
CA ARG A 83 17.70 1.18 -5.54
C ARG A 83 17.35 -0.16 -4.92
N LEU A 84 17.76 -0.34 -3.66
CA LEU A 84 17.29 -1.47 -2.87
C LEU A 84 15.77 -1.38 -2.78
N GLU A 85 15.12 -2.51 -3.01
CA GLU A 85 13.68 -2.68 -2.95
C GLU A 85 13.39 -3.46 -1.67
N VAL A 86 12.52 -2.91 -0.83
CA VAL A 86 12.07 -3.56 0.41
C VAL A 86 10.59 -3.85 0.25
N VAL A 87 10.19 -5.09 0.48
CA VAL A 87 8.78 -5.49 0.49
C VAL A 87 8.33 -5.64 1.93
N TYR A 88 7.14 -5.13 2.23
CA TYR A 88 6.63 -5.02 3.59
C TYR A 88 5.54 -6.04 3.88
N ALA A 89 5.47 -6.43 5.16
CA ALA A 89 4.41 -7.27 5.71
C ALA A 89 3.47 -6.46 6.63
N ASP A 90 3.75 -5.19 6.88
CA ASP A 90 3.00 -4.35 7.81
C ASP A 90 1.52 -4.25 7.44
N VAL A 91 0.69 -4.19 8.48
CA VAL A 91 -0.74 -3.96 8.39
C VAL A 91 -1.08 -2.77 9.28
N TYR A 92 -1.77 -1.79 8.71
CA TYR A 92 -2.28 -0.64 9.43
C TYR A 92 -3.79 -0.53 9.28
N MET A 93 -4.45 -0.04 10.32
CA MET A 93 -5.89 0.24 10.33
C MET A 93 -6.11 1.67 10.79
N LEU A 94 -6.87 2.45 10.03
CA LEU A 94 -7.39 3.74 10.47
C LEU A 94 -8.70 3.50 11.22
N ASP A 95 -8.72 3.89 12.49
CA ASP A 95 -9.91 3.77 13.34
C ASP A 95 -10.90 4.93 13.15
N ASP A 96 -12.01 4.85 13.87
CA ASP A 96 -13.10 5.82 13.91
C ASP A 96 -12.69 7.19 14.48
N GLU A 97 -11.60 7.23 15.26
CA GLU A 97 -10.98 8.47 15.74
C GLU A 97 -10.01 9.09 14.72
N ASN A 98 -9.91 8.55 13.50
CA ASN A 98 -8.93 8.90 12.47
C ASN A 98 -7.47 8.71 12.94
N LYS A 99 -7.21 7.71 13.76
CA LYS A 99 -5.86 7.33 14.21
C LYS A 99 -5.44 6.01 13.58
N TRP A 100 -4.19 5.97 13.13
CA TRP A 100 -3.60 4.75 12.61
C TRP A 100 -3.15 3.83 13.75
N LYS A 101 -3.62 2.58 13.70
CA LYS A 101 -3.21 1.48 14.56
C LYS A 101 -2.33 0.51 13.77
N VAL A 102 -1.25 0.06 14.40
CA VAL A 102 -0.43 -1.04 13.87
C VAL A 102 -1.09 -2.35 14.26
N LEU A 103 -1.34 -3.20 13.27
CA LEU A 103 -1.88 -4.53 13.46
C LEU A 103 -0.79 -5.60 13.32
N PRO A 104 -1.05 -6.85 13.73
CA PRO A 104 -0.13 -7.96 13.46
C PRO A 104 0.23 -8.03 11.96
N PRO A 105 1.52 -8.18 11.62
CA PRO A 105 1.95 -8.18 10.23
C PRO A 105 1.51 -9.47 9.52
N MET A 106 1.53 -9.43 8.19
CA MET A 106 1.36 -10.63 7.38
C MET A 106 2.48 -11.64 7.69
N PRO A 107 2.21 -12.96 7.58
CA PRO A 107 3.24 -13.99 7.76
C PRO A 107 4.41 -13.86 6.78
N LYS A 108 4.19 -13.21 5.63
CA LYS A 108 5.16 -13.02 4.57
C LYS A 108 4.99 -11.62 3.97
N PRO A 109 6.08 -10.88 3.70
CA PRO A 109 6.00 -9.62 2.98
C PRO A 109 5.34 -9.81 1.61
N ASN A 110 4.48 -8.88 1.21
CA ASN A 110 3.77 -8.98 -0.05
C ASN A 110 3.50 -7.60 -0.65
N SER A 111 3.74 -7.46 -1.95
CA SER A 111 3.41 -6.28 -2.75
C SER A 111 2.62 -6.69 -3.99
N HIS A 112 2.13 -5.72 -4.77
CA HIS A 112 1.34 -5.96 -5.99
C HIS A 112 -0.01 -6.67 -5.76
N ILE A 113 -0.58 -6.54 -4.57
CA ILE A 113 -1.84 -7.21 -4.17
C ILE A 113 -3.10 -6.36 -4.38
N LYS A 114 -3.03 -5.25 -5.13
CA LYS A 114 -4.14 -4.29 -5.32
C LYS A 114 -5.51 -4.91 -5.60
N CYS A 115 -5.57 -5.83 -6.56
CA CYS A 115 -6.81 -6.47 -7.03
C CYS A 115 -6.87 -7.94 -6.61
N ALA A 116 -5.98 -8.35 -5.71
CA ALA A 116 -5.75 -9.74 -5.37
C ALA A 116 -6.33 -10.06 -3.98
N TRP A 117 -7.40 -9.36 -3.60
CA TRP A 117 -8.09 -9.56 -2.33
C TRP A 117 -9.61 -9.51 -2.51
N VAL A 118 -10.32 -10.15 -1.57
CA VAL A 118 -11.77 -10.15 -1.49
C VAL A 118 -12.22 -10.23 -0.03
N ILE A 119 -13.38 -9.66 0.28
CA ILE A 119 -14.00 -9.81 1.61
C ILE A 119 -14.96 -10.99 1.55
N VAL A 120 -14.75 -11.99 2.42
CA VAL A 120 -15.62 -13.17 2.54
C VAL A 120 -15.77 -13.50 4.02
N ASN A 121 -17.00 -13.68 4.50
CA ASN A 121 -17.30 -14.09 5.89
C ASN A 121 -16.53 -13.27 6.93
N ASN A 122 -16.64 -11.93 6.86
CA ASN A 122 -15.96 -11.00 7.76
C ASN A 122 -14.43 -11.19 7.80
N SER A 123 -13.84 -11.64 6.70
CA SER A 123 -12.41 -11.81 6.55
C SER A 123 -11.91 -11.16 5.27
N ILE A 124 -10.71 -10.58 5.31
CA ILE A 124 -9.99 -10.16 4.10
C ILE A 124 -9.16 -11.35 3.64
N ILE A 125 -9.46 -11.85 2.44
CA ILE A 125 -8.69 -12.92 1.79
C ILE A 125 -7.76 -12.27 0.77
N ILE A 126 -6.47 -12.58 0.82
CA ILE A 126 -5.45 -12.09 -0.13
C ILE A 126 -4.82 -13.29 -0.82
N THR A 127 -4.66 -13.20 -2.14
CA THR A 127 -4.06 -14.23 -2.99
C THR A 127 -3.03 -13.59 -3.90
N GLY A 128 -1.97 -14.30 -4.27
CA GLY A 128 -0.99 -13.77 -5.21
C GLY A 128 -0.13 -12.63 -4.63
N GLY A 129 0.39 -11.80 -5.52
CA GLY A 129 1.36 -10.76 -5.20
C GLY A 129 2.79 -11.26 -5.34
N THR A 130 3.74 -10.45 -4.87
CA THR A 130 5.18 -10.69 -5.06
C THR A 130 5.98 -10.32 -3.82
N THR A 131 7.11 -11.00 -3.63
CA THR A 131 8.10 -10.66 -2.61
C THR A 131 9.32 -10.00 -3.23
N GLU A 132 10.35 -9.78 -2.40
CA GLU A 132 11.67 -9.41 -2.86
C GLU A 132 12.17 -10.32 -3.99
N LYS A 133 12.94 -9.75 -4.90
CA LYS A 133 13.51 -10.46 -6.04
C LYS A 133 14.55 -11.47 -5.56
N HIS A 134 14.63 -12.59 -6.26
CA HIS A 134 15.58 -13.66 -5.96
C HIS A 134 17.02 -13.11 -5.93
N PRO A 135 17.81 -13.41 -4.89
CA PRO A 135 19.09 -12.72 -4.63
C PRO A 135 20.12 -12.95 -5.74
N VAL A 136 20.12 -14.13 -6.37
CA VAL A 136 21.05 -14.49 -7.46
C VAL A 136 20.56 -14.00 -8.84
N ASN A 137 19.45 -14.57 -9.34
CA ASN A 137 19.00 -14.33 -10.72
C ASN A 137 18.11 -13.07 -10.90
N LYS A 138 17.81 -12.36 -9.81
CA LYS A 138 17.00 -11.12 -9.78
C LYS A 138 15.58 -11.26 -10.34
N ARG A 139 15.07 -12.49 -10.51
CA ARG A 139 13.69 -12.75 -10.94
C ARG A 139 12.71 -12.39 -9.83
N MET A 140 11.51 -11.98 -10.25
CA MET A 140 10.38 -11.76 -9.37
C MET A 140 9.95 -13.08 -8.73
N ILE A 141 9.70 -13.07 -7.43
CA ILE A 141 9.17 -14.22 -6.70
C ILE A 141 7.68 -13.97 -6.51
N LEU A 142 6.85 -14.89 -7.03
CA LEU A 142 5.41 -14.84 -6.86
C LEU A 142 5.02 -15.47 -5.51
N VAL A 143 4.02 -14.90 -4.86
CA VAL A 143 3.39 -15.47 -3.66
C VAL A 143 2.28 -16.40 -4.11
N GLY A 144 2.36 -17.68 -3.73
CA GLY A 144 1.34 -18.68 -4.04
C GLY A 144 0.40 -18.98 -2.86
N GLU A 145 0.74 -18.47 -1.69
CA GLU A 145 -0.02 -18.61 -0.46
C GLU A 145 -1.33 -17.79 -0.50
N VAL A 146 -2.32 -18.24 0.27
CA VAL A 146 -3.55 -17.51 0.55
C VAL A 146 -3.47 -17.01 1.98
N PHE A 147 -3.60 -15.69 2.17
CA PHE A 147 -3.68 -15.09 3.50
C PHE A 147 -5.12 -14.78 3.84
N GLN A 148 -5.52 -15.07 5.08
CA GLN A 148 -6.83 -14.74 5.62
C GLN A 148 -6.66 -13.90 6.87
N PHE A 149 -7.25 -12.71 6.87
CA PHE A 149 -7.33 -11.83 8.03
C PHE A 149 -8.74 -11.88 8.56
N HIS A 150 -8.95 -12.53 9.70
CA HIS A 150 -10.23 -12.55 10.40
C HIS A 150 -10.43 -11.22 11.11
N LEU A 151 -11.42 -10.42 10.69
CA LEU A 151 -11.60 -9.07 11.23
C LEU A 151 -11.98 -9.08 12.72
N ASP A 152 -12.66 -10.12 13.19
CA ASP A 152 -13.06 -10.30 14.60
C ASP A 152 -11.88 -10.52 15.55
N SER A 153 -10.71 -10.91 15.04
CA SER A 153 -9.51 -11.19 15.85
C SER A 153 -8.42 -10.13 15.72
N LEU A 154 -8.69 -8.99 15.06
CA LEU A 154 -7.71 -7.92 14.85
C LEU A 154 -7.72 -6.87 15.97
N VAL A 155 -8.31 -7.19 17.13
CA VAL A 155 -8.37 -6.35 18.35
C VAL A 155 -7.24 -6.70 19.31
#